data_AF-A0A6I6WN09-F1
#
_entry.id   AF-A0A6I6WN09-F1
#
_cell.length_a   1.000
_cell.length_b   1.000
_cell.length_c   1.000
_cell.angle_alpha   90.00
_cell.angle_beta   90.00
_cell.angle_gamma   90.00
#
_symmetry.space_group_name_H-M   'P 1'
#
loop_
_entity.id
_entity.type
_entity.pdbx_description
1 polymer ?
#
loop_
_entity_poly.entity_id
_entity_poly.type
_entity_poly.pdbx_seq_one_letter_code
_entity_poly.pdbx_strand_id
1 'polypeptide(L)'
;MQNTVTDADGDKSTLTFQVWTTKADGTPDKQVMLKGPSVPNGGTVNEEHGVVVSDYVASGKTAQVTVPYGNLKPGQTYTFRTSAYDGSL
;
A
#
# COMPACT_ATOMS: atom_id res chain seq x y z
N MET A 1 0.53 -5.81 5.20
CA MET A 1 1.54 -6.00 4.13
C MET A 1 2.87 -5.43 4.59
N GLN A 2 3.99 -5.99 4.14
CA GLN A 2 5.33 -5.50 4.51
C GLN A 2 6.19 -5.38 3.25
N ASN A 3 6.87 -4.25 3.06
CA ASN A 3 7.88 -4.08 2.02
C ASN A 3 9.07 -3.28 2.58
N THR A 4 10.29 -3.67 2.21
CA THR A 4 11.52 -3.00 2.63
C THR A 4 11.98 -2.09 1.50
N VAL A 5 12.14 -0.79 1.78
CA VAL A 5 12.68 0.17 0.81
C VAL A 5 14.09 0.52 1.21
N THR A 6 15.00 0.54 0.25
CA THR A 6 16.33 1.10 0.41
C THR A 6 16.38 2.33 -0.48
N ASP A 7 16.31 3.50 0.12
CA ASP A 7 16.68 4.77 -0.51
C ASP A 7 18.21 4.97 -0.35
N ALA A 8 18.87 5.36 -1.44
CA ALA A 8 20.32 5.48 -1.54
C ALA A 8 20.87 6.69 -0.77
N ASP A 9 20.04 7.73 -0.56
CA ASP A 9 20.47 8.99 0.06
C ASP A 9 20.17 9.06 1.57
N GLY A 10 19.50 8.03 2.10
CA GLY A 10 19.20 7.91 3.52
C GLY A 10 18.02 8.77 3.99
N ASP A 11 17.29 9.37 3.05
CA ASP A 11 16.12 10.17 3.33
C ASP A 11 14.89 9.31 3.64
N LYS A 12 13.86 9.97 4.14
CA LYS A 12 12.62 9.30 4.57
C LYS A 12 11.74 9.08 3.34
N SER A 13 11.46 7.82 3.00
CA SER A 13 10.55 7.49 1.91
C SER A 13 9.12 7.23 2.42
N THR A 14 8.13 7.46 1.56
CA THR A 14 6.77 6.96 1.78
C THR A 14 6.45 5.90 0.74
N LEU A 15 5.69 4.88 1.12
CA LEU A 15 5.22 3.86 0.19
C LEU A 15 3.73 4.01 -0.04
N THR A 16 3.32 3.79 -1.28
CA THR A 16 1.91 3.59 -1.61
C THR A 16 1.62 2.11 -1.76
N PHE A 17 0.53 1.68 -1.15
CA PHE A 17 0.03 0.31 -1.19
C PHE A 17 -1.31 0.31 -1.90
N GLN A 18 -1.37 -0.42 -3.01
CA GLN A 18 -2.55 -0.57 -3.84
C GLN A 18 -3.07 -2.01 -3.74
N VAL A 19 -4.38 -2.16 -3.77
CA VAL A 19 -5.04 -3.46 -3.79
C VAL A 19 -5.83 -3.60 -5.07
N TRP A 20 -5.67 -4.73 -5.75
CA TRP A 20 -6.36 -5.04 -7.01
C TRP A 20 -7.09 -6.36 -6.86
N THR A 21 -8.29 -6.49 -7.41
CA THR A 21 -8.90 -7.81 -7.61
C THR A 21 -8.07 -8.59 -8.63
N THR A 22 -8.01 -9.89 -8.45
CA THR A 22 -7.28 -10.80 -9.35
C THR A 22 -8.28 -11.65 -10.13
N LYS A 23 -8.07 -11.76 -11.45
CA LYS A 23 -8.84 -12.69 -12.30
C LYS A 23 -8.45 -14.13 -11.99
N ALA A 24 -9.23 -15.07 -12.52
CA ALA A 24 -8.94 -16.49 -12.42
C ALA A 24 -7.58 -16.89 -13.05
N ASP A 25 -7.08 -16.10 -14.01
CA ASP A 25 -5.78 -16.28 -14.66
C ASP A 25 -4.58 -15.72 -13.86
N GLY A 26 -4.83 -15.16 -12.67
CA GLY A 26 -3.79 -14.58 -11.81
C GLY A 26 -3.40 -13.13 -12.16
N THR A 27 -3.97 -12.54 -13.21
CA THR A 27 -3.70 -11.15 -13.58
C THR A 27 -4.56 -10.15 -12.78
N PRO A 28 -4.05 -8.94 -12.49
CA PRO A 28 -4.86 -7.88 -11.89
C PRO A 28 -6.03 -7.48 -12.80
N ASP A 29 -7.19 -7.22 -12.20
CA ASP A 29 -8.40 -6.77 -12.90
C ASP A 29 -8.73 -5.32 -12.57
N LYS A 30 -9.25 -5.06 -11.36
CA LYS A 30 -9.74 -3.75 -10.95
C LYS A 30 -9.13 -3.34 -9.64
N GLN A 31 -8.70 -2.08 -9.54
CA GLN A 31 -8.24 -1.53 -8.28
C GLN A 31 -9.41 -1.47 -7.30
N VAL A 32 -9.18 -1.93 -6.08
CA VAL A 32 -10.09 -1.74 -4.95
C VAL A 32 -9.90 -0.32 -4.45
N MET A 33 -10.96 0.47 -4.53
CA MET A 33 -10.95 1.84 -4.01
C MET A 33 -11.06 1.80 -2.49
N LEU A 34 -9.91 1.85 -1.82
CA LEU A 34 -9.81 1.77 -0.38
C LEU A 34 -10.46 2.98 0.29
N LYS A 35 -11.21 2.73 1.36
CA LYS A 35 -11.90 3.74 2.17
C LYS A 35 -11.68 3.50 3.65
N GLY A 36 -11.78 4.57 4.44
CA GLY A 36 -11.73 4.53 5.90
C GLY A 36 -10.59 5.33 6.51
N PRO A 37 -10.48 5.31 7.85
CA PRO A 37 -9.52 6.13 8.59
C PRO A 37 -8.08 5.63 8.42
N SER A 38 -7.12 6.40 8.96
CA SER A 38 -5.76 5.93 9.17
C SER A 38 -5.75 4.59 9.90
N VAL A 39 -4.82 3.73 9.52
CA VAL A 39 -4.76 2.34 9.94
C VAL A 39 -3.63 2.09 10.94
N PRO A 40 -3.73 1.05 11.79
CA PRO A 40 -2.63 0.65 12.65
C PRO A 40 -1.36 0.35 11.84
N ASN A 41 -0.21 0.71 12.43
CA ASN A 41 1.12 0.76 11.80
C ASN A 41 1.31 1.94 10.82
N GLY A 42 0.61 3.04 11.08
CA GLY A 42 1.00 4.32 10.51
C GLY A 42 0.78 4.38 9.01
N GLY A 43 -0.46 4.26 8.56
CA GLY A 43 -0.78 4.48 7.15
C GLY A 43 -2.05 5.29 7.02
N THR A 44 -2.11 6.19 6.04
CA THR A 44 -3.29 7.00 5.74
C THR A 44 -3.93 6.52 4.44
N VAL A 45 -5.24 6.27 4.47
CA VAL A 45 -5.98 5.95 3.26
C VAL A 45 -6.18 7.24 2.46
N ASN A 46 -5.67 7.26 1.23
CA ASN A 46 -6.02 8.26 0.25
C ASN A 46 -7.20 7.69 -0.58
N GLU A 47 -8.42 8.11 -0.24
CA GLU A 47 -9.64 7.62 -0.88
C GLU A 47 -9.77 8.08 -2.34
N GLU A 48 -9.18 9.22 -2.69
CA GLU A 48 -9.17 9.76 -4.06
C GLU A 48 -8.40 8.85 -5.01
N HIS A 49 -7.28 8.29 -4.54
CA HIS A 49 -6.46 7.36 -5.31
C HIS A 49 -6.71 5.89 -4.95
N GLY A 50 -7.51 5.60 -3.93
CA GLY A 50 -7.81 4.26 -3.43
C GLY A 50 -6.59 3.49 -2.95
N VAL A 51 -5.66 4.18 -2.27
CA VAL A 51 -4.39 3.61 -1.79
C VAL A 51 -4.21 3.82 -0.30
N VAL A 52 -3.35 3.04 0.33
CA VAL A 52 -2.81 3.38 1.66
C VAL A 52 -1.40 3.93 1.47
N VAL A 53 -1.15 5.12 1.99
CA VAL A 53 0.18 5.71 2.07
C VAL A 53 0.76 5.37 3.43
N SER A 54 1.95 4.78 3.51
CA SER A 54 2.60 4.60 4.81
C SER A 54 3.04 5.93 5.39
N ASP A 55 3.22 5.95 6.70
CA ASP A 55 4.01 6.93 7.41
C ASP A 55 5.44 6.91 6.86
N TYR A 56 6.20 7.94 7.22
CA TYR A 56 7.59 8.02 6.86
C TYR A 56 8.39 6.85 7.44
N VAL A 57 9.04 6.10 6.55
CA VAL A 57 9.90 4.98 6.93
C VAL A 57 11.33 5.32 6.56
N ALA A 58 12.25 5.14 7.52
CA ALA A 58 13.67 5.33 7.26
C ALA A 58 14.16 4.32 6.21
N SER A 59 15.10 4.73 5.36
CA SER A 59 15.74 3.83 4.40
C SER A 59 16.26 2.55 5.07
N GLY A 60 16.08 1.41 4.39
CA GLY A 60 16.43 0.07 4.86
C GLY A 60 15.47 -0.51 5.91
N LYS A 61 14.38 0.19 6.25
CA LYS A 61 13.35 -0.31 7.18
C LYS A 61 12.09 -0.76 6.43
N THR A 62 11.31 -1.60 7.10
CA THR A 62 10.08 -2.17 6.57
C THR A 62 8.92 -1.23 6.80
N ALA A 63 8.24 -0.85 5.72
CA ALA A 63 6.94 -0.21 5.80
C ALA A 63 5.85 -1.26 5.95
N GLN A 64 4.95 -1.05 6.91
CA GLN A 64 3.81 -1.92 7.15
C GLN A 64 2.52 -1.12 7.14
N VAL A 65 1.54 -1.60 6.38
CA VAL A 65 0.17 -1.05 6.42
C VAL A 65 -0.86 -2.14 6.62
N THR A 66 -1.98 -1.75 7.22
CA THR A 66 -3.17 -2.58 7.40
C THR A 66 -4.25 -2.11 6.42
N VAL A 67 -4.97 -3.00 5.76
CA VAL A 67 -6.13 -2.60 4.94
C VAL A 67 -7.35 -2.50 5.85
N PRO A 68 -8.12 -1.39 5.85
CA PRO A 68 -9.27 -1.26 6.73
C PRO A 68 -10.32 -2.34 6.44
N TYR A 69 -10.95 -2.84 7.50
CA TYR A 69 -12.00 -3.85 7.40
C TYR A 69 -13.14 -3.40 6.48
N GLY A 70 -13.75 -4.36 5.77
CA GLY A 70 -14.87 -4.11 4.84
C GLY A 70 -14.44 -3.70 3.41
N ASN A 71 -13.17 -3.36 3.18
CA ASN A 71 -12.67 -3.08 1.83
C ASN A 71 -12.46 -4.34 0.98
N LEU A 72 -12.18 -5.48 1.64
CA LEU A 72 -11.94 -6.77 0.97
C LEU A 72 -13.11 -7.72 1.20
N LYS A 73 -13.48 -8.46 0.15
CA LYS A 73 -14.57 -9.43 0.17
C LYS A 73 -14.02 -10.85 0.43
N PRO A 74 -14.66 -11.64 1.31
CA PRO A 74 -14.30 -13.04 1.50
C PRO A 74 -14.38 -13.83 0.18
N GLY A 75 -13.46 -14.78 -0.01
CA GLY A 75 -13.44 -15.66 -1.19
C GLY A 75 -12.96 -15.00 -2.49
N GLN A 76 -12.53 -13.74 -2.45
CA GLN A 76 -11.95 -13.04 -3.61
C GLN A 76 -10.43 -13.03 -3.52
N THR A 77 -9.76 -13.38 -4.62
CA THR A 77 -8.31 -13.24 -4.75
C THR A 77 -7.95 -11.78 -5.01
N TYR A 78 -6.93 -11.30 -4.32
CA TYR A 78 -6.39 -9.94 -4.45
C TYR A 78 -4.89 -9.95 -4.73
N THR A 79 -4.45 -9.03 -5.56
CA THR A 79 -3.05 -8.72 -5.81
C THR A 79 -2.71 -7.42 -5.12
N PHE A 80 -1.61 -7.45 -4.38
CA PHE A 80 -1.09 -6.29 -3.70
C PHE A 80 0.09 -5.71 -4.47
N ARG A 81 0.05 -4.40 -4.72
CA ARG A 81 1.15 -3.68 -5.35
C ARG A 81 1.68 -2.64 -4.38
N THR A 82 2.99 -2.56 -4.29
CA THR A 82 3.69 -1.59 -3.46
C THR A 82 4.59 -0.78 -4.35
N SER A 83 4.44 0.53 -4.32
CA SER A 83 5.33 1.46 -5.01
C SER A 83 5.99 2.35 -3.98
N ALA A 84 7.33 2.35 -3.95
CA ALA A 84 8.07 3.34 -3.20
C ALA A 84 7.99 4.66 -3.97
N TYR A 85 7.53 5.72 -3.30
CA TYR A 85 7.69 7.07 -3.80
C TYR A 85 8.96 7.61 -3.16
N ASP A 86 10.01 7.69 -3.96
CA ASP A 86 11.22 8.42 -3.62
C ASP A 86 10.97 9.89 -3.92
N GLY A 87 10.97 10.71 -2.87
CA GLY A 87 10.73 12.15 -2.99
C GLY A 87 11.98 12.94 -3.37
N SER A 88 13.12 12.27 -3.59
CA SER A 88 14.35 12.94 -4.01
C SER A 88 14.32 13.25 -5.51
N LEU A 89 14.68 14.50 -5.82
CA LEU A 89 15.04 15.00 -7.14
C LEU A 89 16.50 15.45 -7.08
#